data_AF-Q24C97-F1
#
_entry.id   AF-Q24C97-F1
#
_cell.length_a   1.000
_cell.length_b   1.000
_cell.length_c   1.000
_cell.angle_alpha   90.00
_cell.angle_beta   90.00
_cell.angle_gamma   90.00
#
_symmetry.space_group_name_H-M   'P 1'
#
loop_
_entity.id
_entity.type
_entity.pdbx_description
1 polymer ?
#
loop_
_entity_poly.entity_id
_entity_poly.type
_entity_poly.pdbx_seq_one_letter_code
_entity_poly.pdbx_strand_id
1 'polypeptide(L)'
;MMQNLKKFMSKTIQVQPVSFNQIPKAFYNFPEYRTGGVQANPGITAKRIIKCIGERLRKYDPARWENVPITFKTHFRDENGYSDVATSIQIHDALEREFGIDIKDRLALVTDVETAFYIVMSHHDPL
;
A
#
# COMPACT_ATOMS: atom_id res chain seq x y z
N MET A 1 29.64 61.15 -15.73
CA MET A 1 29.08 60.05 -16.54
C MET A 1 30.15 59.00 -16.74
N MET A 2 30.09 57.89 -16.00
CA MET A 2 30.84 56.68 -16.33
C MET A 2 30.35 55.53 -15.43
N GLN A 3 29.99 54.44 -16.11
CA GLN A 3 30.10 53.05 -15.66
C GLN A 3 28.95 52.45 -14.82
N ASN A 4 27.93 52.04 -15.56
CA ASN A 4 27.17 50.81 -15.33
C ASN A 4 28.12 49.63 -15.04
N LEU A 5 28.38 49.32 -13.78
CA LEU A 5 28.89 48.00 -13.36
C LEU A 5 28.69 47.74 -11.85
N LYS A 6 27.46 47.90 -11.35
CA LYS A 6 27.11 47.50 -9.97
C LYS A 6 25.81 46.68 -9.93
N LYS A 7 25.65 45.74 -10.88
CA LYS A 7 24.44 44.91 -10.97
C LYS A 7 24.69 43.40 -10.97
N PHE A 8 25.82 42.95 -10.47
CA PHE A 8 26.03 41.53 -10.18
C PHE A 8 26.74 41.41 -8.84
N MET A 9 26.21 40.57 -7.96
CA MET A 9 26.80 40.18 -6.67
C MET A 9 26.40 41.01 -5.43
N SER A 10 25.11 41.17 -5.19
CA SER A 10 24.57 41.51 -3.87
C SER A 10 23.20 40.89 -3.64
N LYS A 11 23.19 39.57 -3.49
CA LYS A 11 22.18 38.87 -2.69
C LYS A 11 22.90 37.78 -1.90
N THR A 12 23.54 38.21 -0.81
CA THR A 12 23.88 37.28 0.27
C THR A 12 22.56 36.86 0.89
N ILE A 13 22.11 35.66 0.56
CA ILE A 13 20.96 35.04 1.21
C ILE A 13 21.39 34.75 2.64
N GLN A 14 20.91 35.57 3.58
CA GLN A 14 21.05 35.26 4.99
C GLN A 14 20.04 34.17 5.34
N VAL A 15 20.53 32.94 5.44
CA VAL A 15 19.76 31.79 5.92
C VAL A 15 19.65 31.93 7.43
N GLN A 16 18.45 32.22 7.94
CA GLN A 16 18.20 32.21 9.38
C GLN A 16 18.41 30.79 9.94
N PRO A 17 19.04 30.62 11.12
CA PRO A 17 19.08 29.32 11.78
C PRO A 17 17.66 28.97 12.25
N VAL A 18 17.07 27.93 11.66
CA VAL A 18 15.75 27.45 12.07
C VAL A 18 15.89 26.79 13.44
N SER A 19 15.24 27.36 14.46
CA SER A 19 15.13 26.76 15.79
C SER A 19 14.34 25.44 15.70
N PHE A 20 15.02 24.31 15.91
CA PHE A 20 14.48 22.95 15.86
C PHE A 20 13.65 22.54 17.10
N ASN A 21 12.85 23.45 17.66
CA ASN A 21 12.19 23.21 18.94
C ASN A 21 10.68 22.93 18.86
N GLN A 22 10.26 22.18 17.84
CA GLN A 22 8.96 21.49 17.81
C GLN A 22 8.99 20.44 16.70
N ILE A 23 9.26 19.19 17.06
CA ILE A 23 9.12 18.02 16.18
C ILE A 23 7.68 17.51 16.37
N PRO A 24 6.77 17.62 15.39
CA PRO A 24 5.55 16.85 15.40
C PRO A 24 5.92 15.36 15.40
N LYS A 25 5.41 14.64 16.40
CA LYS A 25 5.67 13.21 16.60
C LYS A 25 5.41 12.40 15.32
N ALA A 26 6.36 11.52 15.03
CA ALA A 26 6.39 10.44 14.03
C ALA A 26 7.09 10.73 12.69
N PHE A 27 8.37 11.12 12.76
CA PHE A 27 9.31 10.83 11.66
C PHE A 27 10.07 9.55 12.00
N TYR A 28 9.76 8.46 11.29
CA TYR A 28 10.63 7.30 11.25
C TYR A 28 11.71 7.52 10.18
N ASN A 29 12.97 7.50 10.62
CA ASN A 29 14.12 7.50 9.73
C ASN A 29 14.52 6.04 9.46
N PHE A 30 14.40 5.59 8.21
CA PHE A 30 14.87 4.27 7.78
C PHE A 30 16.07 4.44 6.86
N PRO A 31 17.20 3.74 7.11
CA PRO A 31 18.37 3.84 6.26
C PRO A 31 18.08 3.25 4.88
N GLU A 32 18.57 3.93 3.86
CA GLU A 32 18.37 3.62 2.44
C GLU A 32 19.06 2.28 2.10
N TYR A 33 18.25 1.24 1.82
CA TYR A 33 18.70 0.08 1.06
C TYR A 33 17.88 0.01 -0.23
N ARG A 34 18.54 0.33 -1.34
CA ARG A 34 17.98 0.24 -2.69
C ARG A 34 17.90 -1.23 -3.12
N THR A 35 16.77 -1.90 -2.87
CA THR A 35 16.26 -3.00 -3.72
C THR A 35 14.77 -3.21 -3.39
N GLY A 36 13.89 -3.19 -4.39
CA GLY A 36 12.43 -3.09 -4.24
C GLY A 36 11.75 -4.32 -3.63
N GLY A 37 11.68 -4.39 -2.30
CA GLY A 37 10.87 -5.34 -1.55
C GLY A 37 9.60 -4.68 -0.99
N VAL A 38 8.47 -5.36 -1.10
CA VAL A 38 7.11 -4.95 -0.68
C VAL A 38 6.99 -4.69 0.84
N GLN A 39 8.05 -4.93 1.62
CA GLN A 39 8.10 -4.63 3.06
C GLN A 39 8.49 -3.18 3.41
N ALA A 40 8.95 -2.37 2.46
CA ALA A 40 9.43 -1.02 2.78
C ALA A 40 8.34 -0.07 3.34
N ASN A 41 7.05 -0.37 3.14
CA ASN A 41 5.95 0.38 3.76
C ASN A 41 4.64 -0.43 3.85
N PRO A 42 4.26 -0.94 5.03
CA PRO A 42 3.06 -1.77 5.19
C PRO A 42 1.77 -1.04 4.79
N GLY A 43 1.72 0.28 4.99
CA GLY A 43 0.56 1.08 4.58
C GLY A 43 0.39 1.17 3.06
N ILE A 44 1.47 1.17 2.30
CA ILE A 44 1.42 1.16 0.83
C ILE A 44 0.98 -0.22 0.34
N THR A 45 1.52 -1.28 0.94
CA THR A 45 1.14 -2.67 0.60
C THR A 45 -0.34 -2.92 0.89
N ALA A 46 -0.84 -2.51 2.06
CA ALA A 46 -2.26 -2.61 2.40
C ALA A 46 -3.15 -1.88 1.38
N LYS A 47 -2.78 -0.65 0.97
CA LYS A 47 -3.51 0.09 -0.07
C LYS A 47 -3.51 -0.64 -1.41
N ARG A 48 -2.39 -1.24 -1.79
CA ARG A 48 -2.26 -1.99 -3.06
C ARG A 48 -3.12 -3.25 -3.04
N ILE A 49 -3.14 -3.98 -1.92
CA ILE A 49 -4.00 -5.16 -1.71
C ILE A 49 -5.48 -4.75 -1.79
N ILE A 50 -5.89 -3.72 -1.05
CA ILE A 50 -7.28 -3.22 -1.07
C ILE A 50 -7.71 -2.84 -2.49
N LYS A 51 -6.83 -2.15 -3.23
CA LYS A 51 -7.10 -1.76 -4.61
C LYS A 51 -7.24 -2.98 -5.52
N CYS A 52 -6.29 -3.91 -5.48
CA CYS A 52 -6.29 -5.15 -6.27
C CYS A 52 -7.58 -5.97 -6.04
N ILE A 53 -7.90 -6.22 -4.76
CA ILE A 53 -9.11 -6.93 -4.35
C ILE A 53 -10.36 -6.20 -4.86
N GLY A 54 -10.46 -4.89 -4.63
CA GLY A 54 -11.63 -4.12 -5.04
C GLY A 54 -11.84 -4.10 -6.55
N GLU A 55 -10.78 -4.01 -7.35
CA GLU A 55 -10.88 -4.11 -8.81
C GLU A 55 -11.31 -5.51 -9.25
N ARG A 56 -10.82 -6.57 -8.60
CA ARG A 56 -11.20 -7.95 -8.92
C ARG A 56 -12.66 -8.23 -8.60
N LEU A 57 -13.11 -7.81 -7.43
CA LEU A 57 -14.47 -8.03 -6.95
C LEU A 57 -15.50 -7.33 -7.84
N ARG A 58 -15.24 -6.09 -8.25
CA ARG A 58 -16.13 -5.35 -9.18
C ARG A 58 -16.21 -6.00 -10.56
N LYS A 59 -15.12 -6.60 -11.04
CA LYS A 59 -15.11 -7.34 -12.31
C LYS A 59 -15.87 -8.67 -12.24
N TYR A 60 -15.77 -9.36 -11.10
CA TYR A 60 -16.38 -10.66 -10.90
C TYR A 60 -17.88 -10.57 -10.59
N ASP A 61 -18.25 -9.71 -9.64
CA ASP A 61 -19.62 -9.50 -9.20
C ASP A 61 -19.90 -8.00 -8.98
N PRO A 62 -20.19 -7.26 -10.06
CA PRO A 62 -20.46 -5.83 -9.98
C PRO A 62 -21.74 -5.52 -9.17
N ALA A 63 -22.75 -6.41 -9.21
CA ALA A 63 -24.01 -6.20 -8.50
C ALA A 63 -23.78 -6.05 -6.99
N ARG A 64 -22.82 -6.81 -6.45
CA ARG A 64 -22.47 -6.78 -5.04
C ARG A 64 -21.44 -5.69 -4.69
N TRP A 65 -20.50 -5.35 -5.59
CA TRP A 65 -19.29 -4.59 -5.21
C TRP A 65 -19.08 -3.23 -5.88
N GLU A 66 -19.85 -2.84 -6.90
CA GLU A 66 -19.60 -1.62 -7.71
C GLU A 66 -19.46 -0.35 -6.87
N ASN A 67 -20.33 -0.16 -5.88
CA ASN A 67 -20.35 1.02 -5.01
C ASN A 67 -19.98 0.72 -3.56
N VAL A 68 -19.38 -0.44 -3.30
CA VAL A 68 -19.01 -0.85 -1.94
C VAL A 68 -17.57 -0.42 -1.65
N PRO A 69 -17.34 0.37 -0.58
CA PRO A 69 -15.98 0.72 -0.17
C PRO A 69 -15.28 -0.51 0.42
N ILE A 70 -14.20 -0.93 -0.22
CA ILE A 70 -13.32 -1.97 0.31
C ILE A 70 -12.35 -1.33 1.29
N THR A 71 -12.33 -1.85 2.52
CA THR A 71 -11.48 -1.39 3.61
C THR A 71 -10.64 -2.54 4.14
N PHE A 72 -9.72 -2.25 5.05
CA PHE A 72 -8.90 -3.29 5.68
C PHE A 72 -9.75 -4.31 6.48
N LYS A 73 -10.90 -3.89 7.02
CA LYS A 73 -11.81 -4.75 7.80
C LYS A 73 -12.90 -5.43 6.95
N THR A 74 -12.76 -5.41 5.63
CA THR A 74 -13.76 -6.01 4.74
C THR A 74 -13.65 -7.53 4.79
N HIS A 75 -14.77 -8.20 5.08
CA HIS A 75 -14.91 -9.65 5.06
C HIS A 75 -15.68 -10.11 3.82
N PHE A 76 -15.29 -11.25 3.25
CA PHE A 76 -15.91 -11.85 2.07
C PHE A 76 -16.93 -12.92 2.51
N ARG A 77 -18.14 -12.47 2.84
CA ARG A 77 -19.22 -13.34 3.34
C ARG A 77 -20.35 -13.52 2.34
N ASP A 78 -20.98 -14.67 2.32
CA ASP A 78 -22.21 -14.89 1.56
C ASP A 78 -23.44 -14.24 2.22
N GLU A 79 -24.61 -14.40 1.61
CA GLU A 79 -25.89 -13.89 2.11
C GLU A 79 -26.28 -14.50 3.47
N ASN A 80 -25.75 -15.67 3.78
CA ASN A 80 -25.98 -16.42 5.01
C ASN A 80 -24.95 -16.07 6.11
N GLY A 81 -23.98 -15.20 5.81
CA GLY A 81 -22.92 -14.78 6.72
C GLY A 81 -21.75 -15.74 6.85
N TYR A 82 -21.69 -16.81 6.04
CA TYR A 82 -20.56 -17.73 5.95
C TYR A 82 -19.48 -17.18 5.02
N SER A 83 -18.28 -17.76 5.08
CA SER A 83 -17.19 -17.35 4.18
C SER A 83 -17.48 -17.80 2.76
N ASP A 84 -17.47 -16.85 1.83
CA ASP A 84 -17.76 -17.11 0.42
C ASP A 84 -16.52 -17.62 -0.28
N VAL A 85 -16.42 -18.96 -0.36
CA VAL A 85 -15.27 -19.66 -0.97
C VAL A 85 -15.06 -19.27 -2.42
N ALA A 86 -16.13 -19.04 -3.19
CA ALA A 86 -16.01 -18.67 -4.60
C ALA A 86 -15.35 -17.29 -4.74
N THR A 87 -15.76 -16.34 -3.90
CA THR A 87 -15.12 -15.02 -3.84
C THR A 87 -13.65 -15.11 -3.38
N SER A 88 -13.35 -15.93 -2.37
CA SER A 88 -11.97 -16.15 -1.92
C SER A 88 -11.06 -16.66 -3.04
N ILE A 89 -11.51 -17.61 -3.85
CA ILE A 89 -10.74 -18.13 -5.00
C ILE A 89 -10.42 -17.02 -6.01
N GLN A 90 -11.39 -16.15 -6.32
CA GLN A 90 -11.15 -15.03 -7.25
C GLN A 90 -10.11 -14.05 -6.71
N ILE A 91 -10.08 -13.86 -5.39
CA ILE A 91 -9.12 -13.00 -4.71
C ILE A 91 -7.73 -13.62 -4.72
N HIS A 92 -7.61 -14.93 -4.51
CA HIS A 92 -6.32 -15.62 -4.57
C HIS A 92 -5.66 -15.41 -5.93
N ASP A 93 -6.37 -15.75 -7.01
CA ASP A 93 -5.88 -15.56 -8.39
C ASP A 93 -5.47 -14.10 -8.67
N ALA A 94 -6.17 -13.11 -8.10
CA ALA A 94 -5.79 -11.71 -8.24
C ALA A 94 -4.52 -11.35 -7.46
N LEU A 95 -4.37 -11.83 -6.23
CA LEU A 95 -3.19 -11.58 -5.40
C LEU A 95 -1.95 -12.27 -5.96
N GLU A 96 -2.08 -13.49 -6.45
CA GLU A 96 -1.00 -14.25 -7.09
C GLU A 96 -0.47 -13.50 -8.32
N ARG A 97 -1.37 -13.00 -9.18
CA ARG A 97 -0.98 -12.23 -10.37
C ARG A 97 -0.37 -10.86 -10.05
N GLU A 98 -0.89 -10.17 -9.03
CA GLU A 98 -0.45 -8.81 -8.68
C GLU A 98 0.89 -8.80 -7.94
N PHE A 99 1.12 -9.78 -7.06
CA PHE A 99 2.29 -9.84 -6.19
C PHE A 99 3.29 -10.94 -6.58
N GLY A 100 2.94 -11.82 -7.52
CA GLY A 100 3.82 -12.92 -7.95
C GLY A 100 4.02 -13.97 -6.86
N ILE A 101 3.03 -14.17 -6.00
CA ILE A 101 3.04 -15.18 -4.93
C ILE A 101 2.22 -16.41 -5.35
N ASP A 102 2.41 -17.53 -4.64
CA ASP A 102 1.65 -18.78 -4.82
C ASP A 102 0.90 -19.06 -3.51
N ILE A 103 -0.42 -18.90 -3.52
CA ILE A 103 -1.26 -19.08 -2.33
C ILE A 103 -1.80 -20.50 -2.37
N LYS A 104 -1.35 -21.33 -1.44
CA LYS A 104 -1.85 -22.71 -1.30
C LYS A 104 -3.26 -22.71 -0.72
N ASP A 105 -4.28 -22.77 -1.59
CA ASP A 105 -5.72 -22.83 -1.22
C ASP A 105 -6.04 -23.89 -0.15
N ARG A 106 -5.33 -25.02 -0.18
CA ARG A 106 -5.52 -26.11 0.80
C ARG A 106 -5.05 -25.77 2.21
N LEU A 107 -4.18 -24.76 2.36
CA LEU A 107 -3.58 -24.37 3.63
C LEU A 107 -4.20 -23.10 4.21
N ALA A 108 -4.57 -22.14 3.38
CA ALA A 108 -5.12 -20.87 3.82
C ALA A 108 -6.22 -20.40 2.85
N LEU A 109 -7.36 -20.01 3.40
CA LEU A 109 -8.45 -19.38 2.68
C LEU A 109 -8.49 -17.88 3.03
N VAL A 110 -8.45 -17.00 2.03
CA VAL A 110 -8.55 -15.56 2.24
C VAL A 110 -10.02 -15.20 2.46
N THR A 111 -10.38 -15.00 3.73
CA THR A 111 -11.74 -14.62 4.15
C THR A 111 -11.94 -13.11 4.28
N ASP A 112 -10.85 -12.35 4.32
CA ASP A 112 -10.84 -10.92 4.55
C ASP A 112 -9.53 -10.28 4.09
N VAL A 113 -9.53 -8.95 4.02
CA VAL A 113 -8.37 -8.17 3.58
C VAL A 113 -7.21 -8.26 4.57
N GLU A 114 -7.47 -8.44 5.87
CA GLU A 114 -6.40 -8.59 6.88
C GLU A 114 -5.62 -9.89 6.65
N THR A 115 -6.34 -10.98 6.39
CA THR A 115 -5.78 -12.29 6.05
C THR A 115 -4.98 -12.21 4.75
N ALA A 116 -5.50 -11.55 3.70
CA ALA A 116 -4.76 -11.30 2.47
C ALA A 116 -3.44 -10.54 2.74
N PHE A 117 -3.49 -9.52 3.59
CA PHE A 117 -2.31 -8.76 3.98
C PHE A 117 -1.28 -9.62 4.70
N TYR A 118 -1.71 -10.45 5.63
CA TYR A 118 -0.82 -11.38 6.34
C TYR A 118 -0.13 -12.34 5.38
N ILE A 119 -0.88 -12.99 4.47
CA ILE A 119 -0.34 -13.95 3.50
C ILE A 119 0.71 -13.28 2.59
N VAL A 120 0.39 -12.10 2.03
CA VAL A 120 1.31 -11.37 1.15
C VAL A 120 2.58 -10.95 1.91
N MET A 121 2.46 -10.59 3.19
CA MET A 121 3.62 -10.20 3.99
C MET A 121 4.48 -11.40 4.43
N SER A 122 3.85 -12.55 4.72
CA SER A 122 4.53 -13.78 5.14
C SER A 122 5.18 -14.54 3.99
N HIS A 123 4.70 -14.41 2.75
CA HIS A 123 5.25 -15.14 1.59
C HIS A 123 6.59 -14.59 1.06
N HIS A 124 7.06 -13.44 1.55
CA HIS A 124 8.26 -12.78 1.04
C HIS A 124 9.56 -13.11 1.81
N ASP A 125 9.56 -14.13 2.68
CA ASP A 125 10.81 -14.67 3.23
C ASP A 125 11.52 -15.47 2.13
N PRO A 126 12.62 -14.97 1.55
CA PRO A 126 13.32 -15.68 0.49
C PRO A 126 14.05 -16.87 1.13
N LEU A 127 13.78 -18.07 0.62
CA LEU A 127 14.71 -19.20 0.75
C LEU A 127 16.04 -18.87 0.05
#